data_AF-A0A922I1N5-F1
#
_entry.id   AF-A0A922I1N5-F1
#
_cell.length_a   1.000
_cell.length_b   1.000
_cell.length_c   1.000
_cell.angle_alpha   90.00
_cell.angle_beta   90.00
_cell.angle_gamma   90.00
#
_symmetry.space_group_name_H-M   'P 1'
#
loop_
_entity.id
_entity.type
_entity.pdbx_description
1 polymer ?
#
loop_
_entity_poly.entity_id
_entity_poly.type
_entity_poly.pdbx_seq_one_letter_code
_entity_poly.pdbx_strand_id
1 'polypeptide(L)'
;MKLVGHSLEPVNTKHFPTYRKIIKKPMDFTLIKNKLQNNSYKTKEDYAADIRLMFDNCVTFNEDESPVGQAGHLLRAFFESRWKELFNTPI
;
A
#
# COMPACT_ATOMS: atom_id res chain seq x y z
N MET A 1 5.16 -19.06 8.35
CA MET A 1 4.40 -18.57 7.18
C MET A 1 3.29 -17.67 7.69
N LYS A 2 3.48 -16.34 7.70
CA LYS A 2 2.49 -15.38 8.27
C LYS A 2 1.90 -14.55 7.13
N LEU A 3 0.73 -14.98 6.69
CA LEU A 3 -0.16 -14.29 5.76
C LEU A 3 -1.40 -13.82 6.51
N VAL A 4 -2.02 -12.76 5.97
CA VAL A 4 -3.33 -12.18 6.32
C VAL A 4 -3.35 -11.39 7.64
N GLY A 5 -3.19 -10.06 7.52
CA GLY A 5 -3.34 -9.09 8.62
C GLY A 5 -2.42 -7.86 8.52
N HIS A 6 -1.27 -7.98 7.86
CA HIS A 6 -0.22 -6.96 7.88
C HIS A 6 -0.32 -5.84 6.83
N SER A 7 -1.23 -5.90 5.85
CA SER A 7 -1.47 -4.72 5.00
C SER A 7 -2.22 -3.61 5.75
N LEU A 8 -2.92 -3.95 6.84
CA LEU A 8 -3.66 -3.00 7.65
C LEU A 8 -2.79 -2.24 8.66
N GLU A 9 -1.71 -2.85 9.16
CA GLU A 9 -0.87 -2.31 10.22
C GLU A 9 0.59 -2.15 9.78
N PRO A 10 1.35 -1.22 10.38
CA PRO A 10 2.76 -1.03 10.07
C PRO A 10 3.59 -2.32 10.25
N VAL A 11 4.57 -2.54 9.37
CA VAL A 11 5.50 -3.67 9.50
C VAL A 11 6.27 -3.57 10.81
N ASN A 12 6.24 -4.63 11.61
CA ASN A 12 6.95 -4.69 12.89
C ASN A 12 8.46 -4.83 12.68
N THR A 13 9.16 -3.71 12.74
CA THR A 13 10.61 -3.65 12.52
C THR A 13 11.47 -4.39 13.55
N LYS A 14 10.91 -4.81 14.70
CA LYS A 14 11.63 -5.70 15.63
C LYS A 14 11.76 -7.11 15.05
N HIS A 15 10.74 -7.59 14.35
CA HIS A 15 10.76 -8.88 13.65
C HIS A 15 11.43 -8.79 12.28
N PHE A 16 11.43 -7.60 11.67
CA PHE A 16 12.00 -7.35 10.34
C PHE A 16 13.02 -6.19 10.40
N PRO A 17 14.21 -6.40 10.99
CA PRO A 17 15.18 -5.32 11.24
C PRO A 17 15.77 -4.73 9.95
N THR A 18 15.71 -5.45 8.83
CA THR A 18 16.13 -4.98 7.51
C THR A 18 15.09 -4.11 6.81
N TYR A 19 13.83 -4.10 7.28
CA TYR A 19 12.73 -3.41 6.60
C TYR A 19 13.02 -1.94 6.37
N ARG A 20 13.50 -1.21 7.40
CA ARG A 20 13.86 0.22 7.27
C ARG A 20 15.13 0.48 6.45
N LYS A 21 15.96 -0.54 6.22
CA LYS A 21 17.13 -0.42 5.34
C LYS A 21 16.71 -0.47 3.87
N ILE A 22 15.72 -1.31 3.57
CA ILE A 22 15.19 -1.55 2.22
C ILE A 22 14.13 -0.49 1.87
N ILE A 23 13.09 -0.38 2.68
CA ILE A 23 11.94 0.49 2.45
C ILE A 23 12.20 1.90 3.00
N LYS A 24 12.30 2.88 2.10
CA LYS A 24 12.65 4.27 2.42
C LYS A 24 11.48 5.10 2.95
N LYS A 25 10.29 4.86 2.40
CA LYS A 25 9.05 5.55 2.83
C LYS A 25 8.00 4.48 3.18
N PRO A 26 8.00 3.98 4.43
CA PRO A 26 6.99 3.04 4.89
C PRO A 26 5.58 3.61 4.69
N MET A 27 4.65 2.76 4.27
CA MET A 27 3.25 3.11 4.08
C MET A 27 2.40 1.87 4.31
N ASP A 28 1.24 2.05 4.95
CA ASP A 28 0.26 1.02 5.30
C ASP A 28 -1.14 1.64 5.39
N PHE A 29 -2.20 0.81 5.42
CA PHE A 29 -3.57 1.34 5.43
C PHE A 29 -3.92 2.11 6.71
N THR A 30 -3.31 1.83 7.86
CA THR A 30 -3.52 2.63 9.09
C THR A 30 -3.02 4.05 8.89
N LEU A 31 -1.80 4.22 8.38
CA LEU A 31 -1.24 5.54 8.09
C LEU A 31 -2.06 6.25 7.01
N ILE A 32 -2.44 5.56 5.94
CA ILE A 32 -3.26 6.15 4.87
C ILE A 32 -4.62 6.61 5.41
N LYS A 33 -5.28 5.80 6.24
CA LYS A 33 -6.55 6.14 6.89
C LYS A 33 -6.40 7.37 7.78
N ASN A 34 -5.36 7.42 8.60
CA ASN A 34 -5.10 8.56 9.48
C ASN A 34 -4.87 9.85 8.67
N LYS A 35 -4.07 9.77 7.59
CA LYS A 35 -3.85 10.91 6.68
C LYS A 35 -5.13 11.39 6.02
N LEU A 36 -6.01 10.46 5.62
CA LEU A 36 -7.30 10.80 5.04
C LEU A 36 -8.21 11.49 6.06
N GLN A 37 -8.34 10.93 7.27
CA GLN A 37 -9.16 11.49 8.35
C GLN A 37 -8.66 12.86 8.82
N ASN A 38 -7.35 13.11 8.73
CA ASN A 38 -6.73 14.38 9.08
C ASN A 38 -6.62 15.36 7.90
N ASN A 39 -7.34 15.14 6.79
CA ASN A 39 -7.31 15.99 5.59
C ASN A 39 -5.88 16.28 5.08
N SER A 40 -4.96 15.33 5.23
CA SER A 40 -3.54 15.51 4.87
C SER A 40 -3.27 15.37 3.37
N TYR A 41 -4.25 14.91 2.59
CA TYR A 41 -4.18 14.82 1.13
C TYR A 41 -4.82 16.07 0.52
N LYS A 42 -4.09 16.78 -0.35
CA LYS A 42 -4.61 17.98 -1.02
C LYS A 42 -5.45 17.61 -2.24
N THR A 43 -5.08 16.49 -2.86
CA THR A 43 -5.73 15.96 -4.06
C THR A 43 -6.04 14.48 -3.89
N LYS A 44 -6.97 13.97 -4.69
CA LYS A 44 -7.25 12.53 -4.76
C LYS A 44 -6.01 11.78 -5.28
N GLU A 45 -5.22 12.40 -6.13
CA GLU A 45 -3.97 11.87 -6.65
C GLU A 45 -2.92 11.65 -5.54
N ASP A 46 -2.84 12.53 -4.53
CA ASP A 46 -1.95 12.35 -3.37
C ASP A 46 -2.33 11.09 -2.56
N TYR A 47 -3.63 10.84 -2.39
CA TYR A 47 -4.14 9.64 -1.74
C TYR A 47 -3.79 8.38 -2.54
N ALA A 48 -4.03 8.41 -3.86
CA ALA A 48 -3.69 7.29 -4.73
C ALA A 48 -2.18 7.00 -4.78
N ALA A 49 -1.34 8.02 -4.73
CA ALA A 49 0.10 7.87 -4.69
C ALA A 49 0.58 7.08 -3.46
N ASP A 50 0.01 7.33 -2.28
CA ASP A 50 0.38 6.58 -1.07
C ASP A 50 -0.17 5.14 -1.06
N ILE A 51 -1.37 4.90 -1.62
CA ILE A 51 -1.88 3.54 -1.84
C ILE A 51 -0.94 2.75 -2.77
N ARG A 52 -0.53 3.35 -3.89
CA ARG A 52 0.41 2.73 -4.85
C ARG A 52 1.77 2.48 -4.20
N LEU A 53 2.29 3.41 -3.42
CA LEU A 53 3.54 3.24 -2.68
C LEU A 53 3.48 2.07 -1.69
N MET A 54 2.36 1.89 -1.00
CA MET A 54 2.18 0.74 -0.09
C MET A 54 2.31 -0.59 -0.85
N PHE A 55 1.73 -0.70 -2.05
CA PHE A 55 1.89 -1.88 -2.90
C PHE A 55 3.34 -2.05 -3.38
N ASP A 56 4.01 -0.98 -3.80
CA ASP A 56 5.42 -1.03 -4.23
C ASP A 56 6.34 -1.49 -3.11
N ASN A 57 6.13 -1.00 -1.89
CA ASN A 57 6.86 -1.45 -0.71
C ASN A 57 6.62 -2.93 -0.41
N CYS A 58 5.37 -3.39 -0.57
CA CYS A 58 5.00 -4.78 -0.36
C CYS A 58 5.78 -5.70 -1.30
N VAL A 59 5.78 -5.38 -2.58
CA VAL A 59 6.47 -6.17 -3.62
C VAL A 59 7.99 -6.10 -3.42
N THR A 60 8.54 -4.90 -3.18
CA THR A 60 9.98 -4.69 -2.93
C THR A 60 10.51 -5.51 -1.75
N PHE A 61 9.72 -5.66 -0.67
CA PHE A 61 10.16 -6.38 0.51
C PHE A 61 9.91 -7.89 0.46
N ASN A 62 8.83 -8.34 -0.18
CA ASN A 62 8.38 -9.72 -0.10
C ASN A 62 8.76 -10.59 -1.31
N GLU A 63 9.39 -10.05 -2.35
CA GLU A 63 9.59 -10.70 -3.66
C GLU A 63 8.27 -10.94 -4.42
N ASP A 64 8.28 -10.69 -5.73
CA ASP A 64 7.11 -10.70 -6.62
C ASP A 64 6.38 -12.06 -6.61
N GLU A 65 7.14 -13.16 -6.66
CA GLU A 65 6.60 -14.53 -6.74
C GLU A 65 6.16 -15.11 -5.40
N SER A 66 6.40 -14.39 -4.29
CA SER A 66 5.88 -14.82 -3.01
C SER A 66 4.35 -14.70 -2.97
N PRO A 67 3.64 -15.50 -2.15
CA PRO A 67 2.20 -15.32 -1.95
C PRO A 67 1.81 -13.89 -1.53
N VAL A 68 2.71 -13.17 -0.86
CA VAL A 68 2.49 -11.79 -0.42
C VAL A 68 2.67 -10.80 -1.58
N GLY A 69 3.71 -10.99 -2.39
CA GLY A 69 3.94 -10.22 -3.62
C GLY A 69 2.76 -10.35 -4.58
N GLN A 70 2.33 -11.59 -4.85
CA GLN A 70 1.16 -11.88 -5.68
C GLN A 70 -0.12 -11.24 -5.14
N ALA A 71 -0.37 -11.30 -3.83
CA ALA A 71 -1.50 -10.60 -3.21
C ALA A 71 -1.41 -9.07 -3.38
N GLY A 72 -0.19 -8.51 -3.29
CA GLY A 72 0.09 -7.10 -3.56
C GLY A 72 -0.28 -6.71 -5.00
N HIS A 73 0.08 -7.54 -5.98
CA HIS A 73 -0.29 -7.31 -7.39
C HIS A 73 -1.80 -7.37 -7.62
N LEU A 74 -2.51 -8.34 -7.01
CA LEU A 74 -3.97 -8.44 -7.12
C LEU A 74 -4.69 -7.23 -6.51
N LEU A 75 -4.27 -6.79 -5.33
CA LEU A 75 -4.84 -5.61 -4.68
C LEU A 75 -4.57 -4.33 -5.47
N ARG A 76 -3.37 -4.19 -6.05
CA ARG A 76 -3.05 -3.09 -6.96
C ARG A 76 -3.99 -3.09 -8.17
N ALA A 77 -4.16 -4.23 -8.84
CA ALA A 77 -5.02 -4.32 -10.01
C ALA A 77 -6.49 -3.94 -9.68
N PHE A 78 -7.00 -4.43 -8.54
CA PHE A 78 -8.32 -4.07 -8.05
C PHE A 78 -8.44 -2.55 -7.78
N PHE A 79 -7.45 -1.97 -7.09
CA PHE A 79 -7.41 -0.53 -6.81
C PHE A 79 -7.42 0.30 -8.10
N GLU A 80 -6.55 0.01 -9.07
CA GLU A 80 -6.49 0.78 -10.32
C GLU A 80 -7.79 0.68 -11.13
N SER A 81 -8.41 -0.49 -11.18
CA SER A 81 -9.71 -0.68 -11.84
C SER A 81 -10.79 0.20 -11.21
N ARG A 82 -10.90 0.19 -9.88
CA ARG A 82 -11.88 1.00 -9.13
C ARG A 82 -11.58 2.49 -9.24
N TRP A 83 -10.29 2.87 -9.18
CA TRP A 83 -9.85 4.26 -9.32
C TRP A 83 -10.26 4.84 -10.66
N LYS A 84 -10.01 4.09 -11.76
CA LYS A 84 -10.41 4.49 -13.10
C LYS A 84 -11.93 4.62 -13.22
N GLU A 85 -12.70 3.66 -12.71
CA GLU A 85 -14.17 3.72 -12.76
C GLU A 85 -14.73 4.95 -12.04
N LEU A 86 -14.17 5.30 -10.87
CA LEU A 86 -14.64 6.43 -10.08
C LEU A 86 -14.24 7.80 -10.64
N PHE A 87 -13.10 7.89 -11.31
CA PHE A 87 -12.50 9.20 -11.67
C PHE A 87 -12.23 9.42 -13.16
N ASN A 88 -12.36 8.39 -14.00
CA ASN A 88 -12.25 8.50 -15.47
C ASN A 88 -13.60 8.29 -16.19
N THR A 89 -14.69 8.06 -15.47
CA THR A 89 -16.03 8.12 -16.07
C THR A 89 -16.42 9.59 -16.22
N PRO A 90 -16.70 10.08 -17.45
CA PRO A 90 -17.27 11.42 -17.62
C PRO A 90 -18.61 11.48 -16.87
N ILE A 91 -18.82 12.52 -16.06
CA ILE A 91 -20.13 12.81 -15.46
C ILE A 91 -21.10 13.19 -16.59
#